data_AF-A0A938QN36-F1
#
_entry.id   AF-A0A938QN36-F1
#
_cell.length_a   1.000
_cell.length_b   1.000
_cell.length_c   1.000
_cell.angle_alpha   90.00
_cell.angle_beta   90.00
_cell.angle_gamma   90.00
#
_symmetry.space_group_name_H-M   'P 1'
#
loop_
_entity.id
_entity.type
_entity.pdbx_description
1 polymer ?
#
loop_
_entity_poly.entity_id
_entity_poly.type
_entity_poly.pdbx_seq_one_letter_code
_entity_poly.pdbx_strand_id
1 'polypeptide(L)' 'MLAFGVVGFFLRRSGFEGAPFILAMVLGPIMETSLPQSLLISRGSFAIFVTRPICAVLIAVTVVFLLWPLMRKKA' A
#
# COMPACT_ATOMS: atom_id res chain seq x y z
N MET A 1 -0.01 -19.24 -19.52
CA MET A 1 0.27 -20.25 -18.48
C MET A 1 1.74 -20.29 -18.08
N LEU A 2 2.69 -20.45 -19.02
CA LEU A 2 4.13 -20.37 -18.71
C LEU A 2 4.55 -19.05 -18.04
N ALA A 3 4.01 -17.91 -18.48
CA ALA A 3 4.32 -16.60 -17.88
C ALA A 3 3.96 -16.52 -16.38
N PHE A 4 2.79 -17.01 -15.98
CA PHE A 4 2.39 -17.06 -14.57
C PHE A 4 3.20 -18.06 -13.75
N GLY A 5 3.66 -19.17 -14.36
CA GLY A 5 4.58 -20.12 -13.72
C GLY A 5 5.95 -19.51 -13.43
N VAL A 6 6.51 -18.73 -14.35
CA VAL A 6 7.77 -18.00 -14.14
C VAL A 6 7.61 -16.95 -13.05
N VAL A 7 6.52 -16.18 -13.07
CA VAL A 7 6.21 -15.17 -12.04
C VAL A 7 6.08 -15.83 -10.65
N GLY A 8 5.34 -16.93 -10.54
CA GLY A 8 5.19 -17.68 -9.28
C GLY A 8 6.51 -18.24 -8.77
N PHE A 9 7.40 -18.71 -9.66
CA PHE A 9 8.73 -19.17 -9.30
C PHE A 9 9.60 -18.05 -8.74
N PHE A 10 9.60 -16.86 -9.36
CA PHE A 10 10.34 -15.69 -8.88
C PHE A 10 9.81 -15.16 -7.53
N LEU A 11 8.50 -15.14 -7.36
CA LEU A 11 7.86 -14.73 -6.10
C LEU A 11 8.28 -15.66 -4.95
N ARG A 12 8.24 -16.98 -5.19
CA ARG A 12 8.68 -17.98 -4.21
C ARG A 12 10.18 -17.91 -3.93
N ARG A 13 11.00 -17.65 -4.95
CA ARG A 13 12.46 -17.44 -4.82
C ARG A 13 12.80 -16.19 -3.99
N SER A 14 11.97 -15.15 -4.06
CA SER A 14 12.16 -13.88 -3.35
C SER A 14 11.64 -13.91 -1.90
N GLY A 15 11.18 -15.08 -1.42
CA GLY A 15 10.68 -15.23 -0.05
C GLY A 15 9.30 -14.64 0.19
N PHE A 16 8.56 -14.30 -0.88
CA PHE A 16 7.16 -13.91 -0.72
C PHE A 16 6.33 -15.14 -0.32
N GLU A 17 5.89 -15.14 0.92
CA GLU A 17 4.93 -16.12 1.42
C GLU A 17 3.57 -15.92 0.73
N GLY A 18 2.75 -16.98 0.65
CA GLY A 18 1.40 -16.86 0.09
C GLY A 18 0.47 -15.97 0.94
N ALA A 19 0.78 -15.80 2.23
CA ALA A 19 -0.02 -15.01 3.17
C ALA A 19 -0.21 -13.54 2.76
N PRO A 20 0.83 -12.75 2.44
CA PRO A 20 0.66 -11.38 1.95
C PRO A 20 -0.11 -11.30 0.63
N PHE A 21 -0.08 -12.35 -0.20
CA PHE A 21 -0.88 -12.42 -1.43
C PHE A 21 -2.37 -12.48 -1.14
N ILE A 22 -2.77 -13.32 -0.16
CA ILE A 22 -4.16 -13.40 0.30
C ILE A 22 -4.59 -12.05 0.90
N LEU A 23 -3.72 -11.44 1.72
CA LEU A 23 -3.98 -10.13 2.32
C LEU A 23 -4.19 -9.05 1.25
N ALA A 24 -3.32 -9.01 0.23
CA ALA A 24 -3.46 -8.07 -0.88
C ALA A 24 -4.75 -8.29 -1.68
N MET A 25 -5.16 -9.56 -1.89
CA MET A 25 -6.41 -9.89 -2.57
C MET A 25 -7.64 -9.42 -1.80
N VAL A 26 -7.59 -9.44 -0.46
CA VAL A 26 -8.68 -8.94 0.39
C VAL A 26 -8.66 -7.42 0.49
N LEU A 27 -7.49 -6.80 0.65
CA LEU A 27 -7.38 -5.34 0.77
C LEU A 27 -7.61 -4.62 -0.56
N GLY A 28 -7.29 -5.23 -1.70
CA GLY A 28 -7.45 -4.62 -3.02
C GLY A 28 -8.87 -4.09 -3.26
N PRO A 29 -9.91 -4.94 -3.17
CA PRO A 29 -11.31 -4.50 -3.32
C PRO A 29 -11.72 -3.42 -2.29
N ILE A 30 -11.20 -3.48 -1.07
CA ILE A 30 -11.46 -2.48 -0.03
C ILE A 30 -10.85 -1.13 -0.44
N MET A 31 -9.64 -1.13 -0.99
CA MET A 31 -9.02 0.09 -1.52
C MET A 31 -9.75 0.64 -2.73
N GLU A 32 -10.16 -0.22 -3.66
CA GLU A 32 -10.85 0.15 -4.89
C GLU A 32 -12.23 0.77 -4.62
N THR A 33 -12.89 0.38 -3.54
CA THR A 33 -14.14 0.98 -3.09
C THR A 33 -13.92 2.25 -2.25
N SER A 34 -12.92 2.26 -1.37
CA SER A 34 -12.68 3.37 -0.44
C SER A 34 -12.03 4.60 -1.09
N LEU A 35 -11.17 4.42 -2.10
CA LEU A 35 -10.46 5.52 -2.76
C LEU A 35 -11.42 6.40 -3.60
N PRO A 36 -12.26 5.86 -4.49
CA PRO A 36 -13.25 6.67 -5.19
C PRO A 36 -14.28 7.28 -4.24
N GLN A 37 -14.71 6.54 -3.21
CA GLN A 37 -15.64 7.07 -2.21
C GLN A 37 -15.07 8.31 -1.51
N SER A 38 -13.81 8.28 -1.09
CA SER A 38 -13.15 9.42 -0.44
C SER A 38 -12.95 10.61 -1.40
N LEU A 39 -12.63 10.35 -2.67
CA LEU A 39 -12.54 11.39 -3.70
C LEU A 39 -13.89 12.02 -4.02
N LEU A 40 -14.97 11.23 -4.10
CA LEU A 40 -16.33 11.73 -4.28
C LEU A 40 -16.75 12.66 -3.13
N ILE A 41 -16.47 12.28 -1.89
CA ILE A 41 -16.70 13.11 -0.70
C ILE A 41 -15.91 14.42 -0.79
N SER A 42 -14.70 14.39 -1.34
CA SER A 42 -13.87 15.58 -1.54
C SER A 42 -14.18 16.38 -2.81
N ARG A 43 -15.21 16.03 -3.58
CA ARG A 43 -15.48 16.63 -4.89
C ARG A 43 -14.28 16.56 -5.84
N GLY A 44 -13.55 15.45 -5.83
CA GLY A 44 -12.39 15.19 -6.68
C GLY A 44 -11.06 15.80 -6.20
N SER A 45 -11.02 16.46 -5.05
CA SER A 45 -9.77 17.03 -4.52
C SER A 45 -8.95 16.03 -3.71
N PHE A 46 -7.68 15.82 -4.10
CA PHE A 46 -6.71 15.05 -3.30
C PHE A 46 -6.31 15.76 -2.00
N ALA A 47 -6.70 17.02 -1.80
CA ALA A 47 -6.43 17.76 -0.57
C ALA A 47 -7.12 17.14 0.66
N ILE A 48 -8.10 16.24 0.48
CA ILE A 48 -8.78 15.59 1.63
C ILE A 48 -7.83 14.76 2.49
N PHE A 49 -6.79 14.19 1.88
CA PHE A 49 -5.81 13.37 2.57
C PHE A 49 -4.91 14.20 3.51
N VAL A 50 -4.77 15.51 3.27
CA VAL A 50 -3.95 16.42 4.07
C VAL A 50 -4.82 17.30 4.99
N THR A 51 -6.03 17.66 4.56
CA THR A 51 -6.96 18.48 5.36
C THR A 51 -7.62 17.69 6.49
N ARG A 52 -7.77 16.37 6.36
CA ARG A 52 -8.23 15.49 7.45
C ARG A 52 -7.05 15.19 8.39
N PRO A 53 -7.08 15.63 9.66
CA PRO A 53 -5.94 15.48 10.58
C PRO A 53 -5.55 14.01 10.81
N ILE A 54 -6.51 13.09 10.82
CA ILE A 54 -6.27 11.65 10.97
C ILE A 54 -5.50 11.10 9.77
N CYS A 55 -5.91 11.45 8.54
CA CYS A 55 -5.22 11.03 7.33
C CYS A 55 -3.80 11.61 7.26
N ALA A 56 -3.64 12.89 7.60
CA ALA A 56 -2.34 13.55 7.64
C ALA A 56 -1.38 12.86 8.62
N VAL A 57 -1.84 12.51 9.83
CA VAL A 57 -1.02 11.79 10.82
C VAL A 57 -0.66 10.39 10.31
N LEU A 58 -1.59 9.62 9.74
CA LEU A 58 -1.28 8.29 9.19
C LEU A 58 -0.24 8.37 8.07
N ILE A 59 -0.37 9.33 7.16
CA ILE A 59 0.59 9.53 6.06
C ILE A 59 1.96 9.90 6.64
N ALA A 60 2.02 10.82 7.62
CA ALA A 60 3.25 11.19 8.29
C ALA A 60 3.95 9.99 8.95
N VAL A 61 3.20 9.18 9.70
CA VAL A 61 3.73 7.95 10.34
C VAL A 61 4.25 6.96 9.28
N THR A 62 3.51 6.78 8.18
CA THR A 62 3.90 5.89 7.09
C THR A 62 5.21 6.33 6.45
N VAL A 63 5.35 7.64 6.16
CA VAL A 63 6.58 8.22 5.61
C VAL A 63 7.74 8.06 6.59
N VAL A 64 7.52 8.30 7.88
CA VAL A 64 8.55 8.08 8.92
C VAL A 64 9.01 6.63 8.94
N PHE A 65 8.08 5.66 8.96
CA PHE A 65 8.41 4.23 8.95
C PHE A 65 9.12 3.78 7.68
N LEU A 66 8.76 4.35 6.52
CA LEU A 66 9.41 4.05 5.25
C LEU A 66 10.84 4.60 5.20
N LEU A 67 11.08 5.79 5.74
CA LEU A 67 12.39 6.44 5.78
C LEU A 67 13.29 5.94 6.91
N TRP A 68 12.70 5.43 8.00
CA TRP A 68 13.41 4.88 9.16
C TRP A 68 14.48 3.82 8.80
N PRO A 69 14.20 2.78 8.00
CA PRO A 69 15.22 1.80 7.61
C PRO A 69 16.27 2.39 6.66
N LEU A 70 15.94 3.41 5.86
CA LEU A 70 16.89 4.09 4.97
C LEU A 70 17.90 4.93 5.77
N MET A 71 17.44 5.55 6.86
CA MET A 71 18.31 6.28 7.80
C MET A 71 19.17 5.31 8.64
N ARG A 72 18.66 4.12 8.96
CA ARG A 72 19.39 3.08 9.70
C ARG A 72 20.42 2.30 8.86
N LYS A 73 20.27 2.18 7.54
CA LYS A 73 21.25 1.51 6.67
C LYS A 73 22.61 2.21 6.57
N LYS A 74 22.78 3.37 7.23
CA LYS A 74 24.02 4.16 7.20
C LYS A 74 24.80 4.18 8.53
N ALA A 75 24.44 3.34 9.50
CA ALA A 75 25.17 3.19 10.77
C ALA A 75 25.61 1.73 10.97
#